data_AF-A0A4R6V736-F1
#
_entry.id   AF-A0A4R6V736-F1
#
_cell.length_a   1.000
_cell.length_b   1.000
_cell.length_c   1.000
_cell.angle_alpha   90.00
_cell.angle_beta   90.00
_cell.angle_gamma   90.00
#
_symmetry.space_group_name_H-M   'P 1'
#
loop_
_entity.id
_entity.type
_entity.pdbx_description
1 polymer ?
#
loop_
_entity_poly.entity_id
_entity_poly.type
_entity_poly.pdbx_seq_one_letter_code
_entity_poly.pdbx_strand_id
1 'polypeptide(L)'
;MIVNPSIEKELKRFMQDQNRTYMYIIYALFALAVIFKPLAIFGAVFAFVKRDELPPNYQAHCSYLIKTFIVAFIAIFAAVISLIFWLVFAWYIYRVVNGFNKLHNGREIDGTSWLQ
;
A
#
# COMPACT_ATOMS: atom_id res chain seq x y z
N MET A 1 -33.09 -35.84 -11.76
CA MET A 1 -31.79 -36.54 -11.62
C MET A 1 -31.36 -36.38 -10.17
N ILE A 2 -31.46 -37.43 -9.36
CA ILE A 2 -31.04 -37.38 -7.94
C ILE A 2 -29.52 -37.52 -7.95
N VAL A 3 -28.81 -36.44 -7.64
CA VAL A 3 -27.36 -36.48 -7.50
C VAL A 3 -27.03 -37.32 -6.28
N ASN A 4 -26.10 -38.26 -6.43
CA ASN A 4 -25.67 -39.14 -5.35
C ASN A 4 -25.07 -38.29 -4.20
N PRO A 5 -25.47 -38.49 -2.93
CA PRO A 5 -24.89 -37.81 -1.77
C PRO A 5 -23.36 -37.86 -1.69
N SER A 6 -22.72 -38.90 -2.25
CA SER A 6 -21.26 -38.99 -2.34
C SER A 6 -20.68 -37.92 -3.27
N ILE A 7 -21.29 -37.70 -4.44
CA ILE A 7 -20.84 -36.73 -5.43
C ILE A 7 -21.02 -35.30 -4.90
N GLU A 8 -22.12 -34.99 -4.21
CA GLU A 8 -22.28 -33.67 -3.59
C GLU A 8 -21.18 -33.37 -2.56
N LYS A 9 -20.80 -34.36 -1.77
CA LYS A 9 -19.74 -34.23 -0.77
C LYS A 9 -18.38 -34.00 -1.42
N GLU A 10 -18.08 -34.73 -2.49
CA GLU A 10 -16.84 -34.56 -3.27
C GLU A 10 -16.80 -33.18 -3.95
N LEU A 11 -17.91 -32.74 -4.54
CA LEU A 11 -18.00 -31.43 -5.19
C LEU A 11 -17.78 -30.29 -4.18
N LYS A 12 -18.41 -30.37 -3.00
CA LYS A 12 -18.20 -29.39 -1.92
C LYS A 12 -16.74 -29.36 -1.44
N ARG A 13 -16.09 -30.53 -1.33
CA ARG A 13 -14.66 -30.61 -0.98
C ARG A 13 -13.79 -29.97 -2.04
N PHE A 14 -14.00 -30.29 -3.31
CA PHE A 14 -13.24 -29.73 -4.43
C PHE A 14 -13.33 -28.20 -4.46
N MET A 15 -14.54 -27.65 -4.37
CA MET A 15 -14.77 -26.19 -4.31
C MET A 15 -14.09 -25.57 -3.09
N GLN A 16 -14.12 -26.24 -1.94
CA GLN A 16 -13.45 -25.78 -0.72
C GLN A 16 -11.92 -25.75 -0.89
N ASP A 17 -11.33 -26.77 -1.49
CA ASP A 17 -9.87 -26.83 -1.73
C ASP A 17 -9.42 -25.79 -2.76
N GLN A 18 -10.24 -25.53 -3.79
CA GLN A 18 -10.01 -24.45 -4.75
C GLN A 18 -10.04 -23.08 -4.06
N ASN A 19 -11.06 -22.81 -3.23
CA ASN A 19 -11.18 -21.55 -2.49
C ASN A 19 -10.01 -21.31 -1.54
N ARG A 20 -9.52 -22.36 -0.87
CA ARG A 20 -8.31 -22.31 -0.05
C ARG A 20 -7.07 -21.95 -0.87
N THR A 21 -6.93 -22.57 -2.04
CA THR A 21 -5.80 -22.33 -2.94
C THR A 21 -5.75 -20.87 -3.39
N TYR A 22 -6.88 -20.30 -3.82
CA TYR A 22 -6.96 -18.87 -4.15
C TYR A 22 -6.55 -18.00 -2.96
N MET A 23 -6.97 -18.37 -1.75
CA MET A 23 -6.64 -17.60 -0.56
C MET A 23 -5.17 -17.68 -0.18
N TYR A 24 -4.53 -18.83 -0.33
CA TYR A 24 -3.09 -18.94 -0.15
C TYR A 24 -2.31 -18.11 -1.18
N ILE A 25 -2.75 -18.09 -2.44
CA ILE A 25 -2.12 -17.26 -3.48
C ILE A 25 -2.23 -15.78 -3.11
N ILE A 26 -3.41 -15.31 -2.70
CA ILE A 26 -3.63 -13.92 -2.30
C ILE A 26 -2.73 -13.57 -1.09
N TYR A 27 -2.73 -14.39 -0.05
CA TYR A 27 -1.86 -14.16 1.11
C TYR A 27 -0.36 -14.20 0.75
N ALA A 28 0.06 -15.11 -0.14
CA ALA A 28 1.43 -15.19 -0.61
C ALA A 28 1.85 -13.93 -1.37
N LEU A 29 0.98 -13.38 -2.22
CA LEU A 29 1.23 -12.10 -2.91
C LEU A 29 1.45 -10.97 -1.90
N PHE A 30 0.62 -10.88 -0.87
CA PHE A 30 0.78 -9.88 0.20
C PHE A 30 2.04 -10.11 1.04
N ALA A 31 2.41 -11.35 1.34
CA ALA A 31 3.62 -11.66 2.09
C ALA A 31 4.88 -11.33 1.29
N LEU A 32 4.93 -11.72 0.00
CA LEU A 32 6.03 -11.38 -0.90
C LEU A 32 6.15 -9.88 -1.14
N ALA A 33 5.02 -9.15 -1.06
CA ALA A 33 5.02 -7.71 -1.22
C ALA A 33 5.79 -6.96 -0.12
N VAL A 34 6.05 -7.59 1.03
CA VAL A 34 6.91 -7.02 2.08
C VAL A 34 8.32 -6.76 1.53
N ILE A 35 8.81 -7.67 0.69
CA ILE A 35 10.12 -7.56 0.03
C ILE A 35 9.97 -6.78 -1.28
N PHE A 36 8.97 -7.16 -2.08
CA PHE A 36 8.70 -6.59 -3.40
C PHE A 36 7.45 -5.71 -3.36
N LYS A 37 7.55 -4.49 -2.84
CA LYS A 37 6.42 -3.57 -2.61
C LYS A 37 5.35 -3.51 -3.74
N PRO A 38 5.70 -3.51 -5.04
CA PRO A 38 4.69 -3.53 -6.12
C PRO A 38 3.77 -4.76 -6.12
N LEU A 39 4.19 -5.90 -5.57
CA LEU A 39 3.36 -7.11 -5.48
C LEU A 39 2.08 -6.91 -4.65
N ALA A 40 2.08 -5.95 -3.73
CA ALA A 40 0.89 -5.64 -2.93
C ALA A 40 -0.27 -5.17 -3.81
N ILE A 41 0.02 -4.49 -4.92
CA ILE A 41 -0.99 -4.01 -5.88
C ILE A 41 -1.61 -5.22 -6.58
N PHE A 42 -0.79 -6.14 -7.08
CA PHE A 42 -1.30 -7.37 -7.69
C PHE A 42 -2.13 -8.21 -6.71
N GLY A 43 -1.66 -8.35 -5.46
CA GLY A 43 -2.40 -9.02 -4.39
C GLY A 43 -3.76 -8.36 -4.12
N ALA A 44 -3.80 -7.03 -4.05
CA ALA A 44 -5.03 -6.27 -3.81
C ALA A 44 -6.02 -6.39 -4.98
N VAL A 45 -5.54 -6.31 -6.23
CA VAL A 45 -6.37 -6.51 -7.43
C VAL A 45 -6.94 -7.93 -7.45
N PHE A 46 -6.10 -8.94 -7.21
CA PHE A 46 -6.55 -10.33 -7.20
C PHE A 46 -7.58 -10.61 -6.11
N ALA A 47 -7.35 -10.06 -4.91
CA ALA A 47 -8.31 -10.12 -3.81
C ALA A 47 -9.64 -9.44 -4.17
N PHE A 48 -9.61 -8.29 -4.83
CA PHE A 48 -10.81 -7.56 -5.23
C PHE A 48 -11.62 -8.33 -6.28
N VAL A 49 -10.95 -8.82 -7.33
CA VAL A 49 -11.60 -9.57 -8.42
C VAL A 49 -12.19 -10.88 -7.91
N LYS A 50 -11.47 -11.64 -7.10
CA LYS A 50 -11.95 -12.95 -6.62
C LYS A 50 -12.89 -12.88 -5.43
N ARG A 51 -12.97 -11.75 -4.72
CA ARG A 51 -13.81 -11.63 -3.53
C ARG A 51 -15.23 -12.10 -3.79
N ASP A 52 -15.90 -11.53 -4.79
CA ASP A 52 -17.34 -11.72 -4.95
C ASP A 52 -17.72 -13.14 -5.43
N GLU A 53 -16.75 -13.91 -5.95
CA GLU A 53 -16.91 -15.31 -6.32
C GLU A 53 -16.73 -16.30 -5.15
N LEU A 54 -16.12 -15.84 -4.05
CA LEU A 54 -15.76 -16.70 -2.92
C LEU A 54 -16.88 -16.80 -1.88
N PRO A 55 -16.90 -17.85 -1.05
CA PRO A 55 -17.85 -17.95 0.06
C PRO A 55 -17.63 -16.85 1.13
N PRO A 56 -18.63 -16.53 1.97
CA PRO A 56 -18.60 -15.38 2.89
C PRO A 56 -17.39 -15.34 3.83
N ASN A 57 -16.90 -16.49 4.29
CA ASN A 57 -15.72 -16.55 5.13
C ASN A 57 -14.46 -16.04 4.40
N TYR A 58 -14.25 -16.46 3.15
CA TYR A 58 -13.12 -16.03 2.32
C TYR A 58 -13.28 -14.58 1.83
N GLN A 59 -14.52 -14.14 1.58
CA GLN A 59 -14.81 -12.73 1.28
C GLN A 59 -14.32 -11.78 2.38
N ALA A 60 -14.51 -12.17 3.64
CA ALA A 60 -14.04 -11.40 4.79
C ALA A 60 -12.51 -11.27 4.79
N HIS A 61 -11.78 -12.36 4.46
CA HIS A 61 -10.32 -12.33 4.31
C HIS A 61 -9.87 -11.40 3.17
N CYS A 62 -10.49 -11.48 1.99
CA CYS A 62 -10.20 -10.56 0.89
C CYS A 62 -10.41 -9.09 1.32
N SER A 63 -11.56 -8.81 1.97
CA SER A 63 -11.90 -7.47 2.43
C SER A 63 -10.91 -6.95 3.48
N TYR A 64 -10.44 -7.82 4.38
CA TYR A 64 -9.41 -7.51 5.36
C TYR A 64 -8.09 -7.12 4.70
N LEU A 65 -7.63 -7.91 3.72
CA LEU A 65 -6.37 -7.63 3.00
C LEU A 65 -6.45 -6.36 2.16
N ILE A 66 -7.58 -6.11 1.49
CA ILE A 66 -7.81 -4.87 0.72
C ILE A 66 -7.79 -3.65 1.65
N LYS A 67 -8.45 -3.70 2.81
CA LYS A 67 -8.40 -2.61 3.79
C LYS A 67 -6.97 -2.37 4.30
N THR A 68 -6.23 -3.45 4.57
CA THR A 68 -4.82 -3.37 4.98
C THR A 68 -3.97 -2.70 3.91
N PHE A 69 -4.15 -3.07 2.65
CA PHE A 69 -3.48 -2.44 1.52
C PHE A 69 -3.75 -0.94 1.46
N ILE A 70 -5.02 -0.53 1.54
CA ILE A 70 -5.41 0.89 1.46
C ILE A 70 -4.79 1.69 2.61
N VAL A 71 -4.87 1.19 3.84
CA VAL A 71 -4.26 1.86 5.01
C VAL A 71 -2.76 1.97 4.84
N ALA A 72 -2.07 0.90 4.43
CA ALA A 72 -0.64 0.92 4.18
C ALA A 72 -0.25 1.90 3.07
N PHE A 73 -1.02 1.94 1.99
CA PHE A 73 -0.79 2.85 0.86
C PHE A 73 -0.91 4.32 1.27
N ILE A 74 -1.97 4.67 2.00
CA ILE A 74 -2.17 6.01 2.55
C ILE A 74 -1.06 6.37 3.53
N ALA A 75 -0.66 5.45 4.41
CA ALA A 75 0.40 5.67 5.39
C ALA A 75 1.75 5.96 4.71
N ILE A 76 2.11 5.21 3.66
CA ILE A 76 3.33 5.46 2.88
C ILE A 76 3.28 6.84 2.23
N PHE A 77 2.15 7.20 1.61
CA PHE A 77 1.98 8.50 0.97
C PHE A 77 2.10 9.66 1.98
N ALA A 78 1.45 9.53 3.13
CA ALA A 78 1.56 10.50 4.24
C ALA A 78 3.00 10.63 4.76
N ALA A 79 3.72 9.52 4.89
CA ALA A 79 5.12 9.53 5.32
C ALA A 79 6.03 10.27 4.32
N VAL A 80 5.84 10.05 3.02
CA VAL A 80 6.61 10.75 1.97
C VAL A 80 6.32 12.25 2.00
N ILE A 81 5.05 12.65 2.11
CA ILE A 81 4.67 14.06 2.23
C ILE A 81 5.30 14.68 3.48
N SER A 82 5.25 14.00 4.61
CA SER A 82 5.84 14.47 5.86
C SER A 82 7.36 14.67 5.72
N LEU A 83 8.06 13.74 5.05
CA LEU A 83 9.49 13.88 4.80
C LEU A 83 9.80 15.10 3.92
N ILE A 84 9.05 15.28 2.83
CA ILE A 84 9.21 16.45 1.94
C ILE A 84 8.96 17.75 2.70
N PHE A 85 7.92 17.78 3.54
CA PHE A 85 7.61 18.94 4.38
C PHE A 85 8.81 19.34 5.25
N TRP A 86 9.43 18.38 5.94
CA TRP A 86 10.60 18.66 6.78
C TRP A 86 11.82 19.15 5.98
N LEU A 87 12.06 18.59 4.79
CA LEU A 87 13.14 19.05 3.92
C LEU A 87 12.93 20.49 3.44
N VAL A 88 11.71 20.82 3.01
CA VAL A 88 11.35 22.19 2.58
C VAL A 88 11.42 23.15 3.77
N PHE A 89 10.97 22.73 4.95
CA PHE A 89 11.04 23.55 6.16
C PHE A 89 12.48 23.83 6.57
N ALA A 90 13.37 22.83 6.53
CA ALA A 90 14.80 23.03 6.80
C ALA A 90 15.44 23.98 5.79
N TRP A 91 15.14 23.83 4.49
CA TRP A 91 15.60 24.74 3.45
C TRP A 91 15.09 26.18 3.65
N TYR A 92 13.83 26.34 4.08
CA TYR A 92 13.26 27.63 4.43
C TYR A 92 14.03 28.31 5.59
N ILE A 93 14.27 27.58 6.69
CA ILE A 93 15.03 28.12 7.83
C ILE A 93 16.44 28.51 7.41
N TYR A 94 17.12 27.66 6.64
CA TYR A 94 18.42 27.96 6.06
C TYR A 94 18.43 29.29 5.28
N ARG A 95 17.44 29.50 4.40
CA ARG A 95 17.32 30.73 3.61
C ARG A 95 17.11 31.97 4.48
N VAL A 96 16.25 31.88 5.50
CA VAL A 96 16.00 32.98 6.43
C VAL A 96 17.26 33.34 7.22
N VAL A 97 17.95 32.33 7.77
CA VAL A 97 19.17 32.55 8.57
C VAL A 97 20.30 33.10 7.71
N ASN A 98 20.54 32.55 6.51
CA ASN A 98 21.60 33.03 5.63
C ASN A 98 21.31 34.47 5.14
N GLY A 99 20.06 34.76 4.80
CA GLY A 99 19.63 36.11 4.43
C GLY A 99 19.86 37.11 5.56
N PHE A 100 19.47 36.77 6.77
CA PHE A 100 19.70 37.60 7.95
C PHE A 100 21.19 37.80 8.23
N ASN A 101 22.00 36.75 8.14
CA ASN A 101 23.44 36.84 8.36
C ASN A 101 24.14 37.72 7.31
N LYS A 102 23.75 37.64 6.03
CA LYS A 102 24.29 38.51 4.97
C LYS A 102 23.90 39.98 5.21
N LEU A 103 22.64 40.24 5.57
CA LEU A 103 22.16 41.58 5.92
C LEU A 103 22.94 42.17 7.12
N HIS A 104 23.11 41.40 8.19
CA HIS A 104 23.83 41.85 9.39
C HIS A 104 25.30 42.19 9.08
N ASN A 105 25.92 41.45 8.17
CA ASN A 105 27.31 41.67 7.76
C ASN A 105 27.45 42.69 6.60
N GLY A 106 26.37 43.38 6.19
CA GLY A 106 26.39 44.34 5.09
C GLY A 106 26.76 43.73 3.73
N ARG A 107 26.58 42.41 3.56
CA ARG A 107 26.88 41.69 2.31
C ARG A 107 25.64 41.59 1.44
N GLU A 108 25.83 41.72 0.13
CA GLU A 108 24.76 41.52 -0.85
C GLU A 108 24.31 40.06 -0.89
N ILE A 109 23.02 39.86 -1.16
CA ILE A 109 22.43 38.56 -1.43
C ILE A 109 21.92 38.55 -2.86
N ASP A 110 22.29 37.55 -3.65
CA ASP A 110 21.74 37.45 -5.00
C ASP A 110 20.34 36.83 -4.93
N GLY A 111 19.33 37.62 -5.29
CA GLY A 111 17.92 37.22 -5.20
C GLY A 111 17.49 36.17 -6.23
N THR A 112 18.35 35.83 -7.20
CA THR A 112 18.00 34.91 -8.29
C THR A 112 18.38 33.46 -8.02
N SER A 113 19.31 33.22 -7.09
CA SER A 113 19.76 31.87 -6.77
C SER A 113 18.95 31.19 -5.66
N TRP A 114 18.66 29.90 -5.89
CA TRP A 114 17.87 29.02 -5.02
C TRP A 114 18.69 28.33 -3.93
N LEU A 115 20.02 28.29 -4.06
CA LEU A 115 20.96 27.68 -3.12
C LEU A 115 22.20 28.60 -2.99
N GLN A 116 22.23 29.42 -1.95
CA GLN A 116 23.28 30.42 -1.67
C GLN A 116 23.67 30.43 -0.22
#